data_AF-A0A246FP09-F1
#
_entry.id   AF-A0A246FP09-F1
#
_cell.length_a   1.000
_cell.length_b   1.000
_cell.length_c   1.000
_cell.angle_alpha   90.00
_cell.angle_beta   90.00
_cell.angle_gamma   90.00
#
_symmetry.space_group_name_H-M   'P 1'
#
loop_
_entity.id
_entity.type
_entity.pdbx_description
1 polymer ?
#
loop_
_entity_poly.entity_id
_entity_poly.type
_entity_poly.pdbx_seq_one_letter_code
_entity_poly.pdbx_strand_id
1 'polypeptide(L)'
;MTTPQFSQAHIFRGSSLLLLRQHGLYVSQRRRNGTAWLESEIPYEELLPIELEYQRPGPLRLPPSWLWLLIWFGVQALSRWASNEPGVAVSTEMMVAGVGFVLGLGGLLLARRYFGRTATLATNRIRLSLHDRPGQQAALETFTHALRLRAHAYLREEYAQVNPLGPIELQLHRLHWLHNLDVLTEPELRILSTRLTGRLSQEPLKLMGMDLETPYLN
;
A
#
# COMPACT_ATOMS: atom_id res chain seq x y z
N MET A 1 -8.76 3.53 25.72
CA MET A 1 -8.74 2.94 24.38
C MET A 1 -7.41 3.28 23.74
N THR A 2 -6.61 2.28 23.35
CA THR A 2 -5.33 2.51 22.65
C THR A 2 -5.63 2.88 21.20
N THR A 3 -5.24 4.09 20.78
CA THR A 3 -5.36 4.49 19.37
C THR A 3 -4.42 3.63 18.53
N PRO A 4 -4.90 2.99 17.44
CA PRO A 4 -4.03 2.22 16.57
C PRO A 4 -2.96 3.14 15.98
N GLN A 5 -1.71 2.74 16.17
CA GLN A 5 -0.53 3.48 15.74
C GLN A 5 0.43 2.55 15.02
N PHE A 6 1.04 3.06 13.95
CA PHE A 6 2.11 2.37 13.25
C PHE A 6 3.33 3.29 13.17
N SER A 7 4.49 2.77 13.60
CA SER A 7 5.75 3.52 13.50
C SER A 7 6.83 2.67 12.86
N GLN A 8 7.61 3.29 11.98
CA GLN A 8 8.72 2.65 11.31
C GLN A 8 9.94 3.57 11.32
N ALA A 9 11.07 3.03 11.77
CA ALA A 9 12.36 3.71 11.75
C ALA A 9 13.21 3.23 10.55
N HIS A 10 13.68 4.18 9.76
CA HIS A 10 14.59 4.02 8.64
C HIS A 10 16.00 4.52 9.01
N ILE A 11 17.01 3.68 8.77
CA ILE A 11 18.42 3.97 9.12
C ILE A 11 18.92 5.24 8.41
N PHE A 12 18.51 5.45 7.15
CA PHE A 12 18.98 6.57 6.32
C PHE A 12 17.95 7.69 6.12
N ARG A 13 16.65 7.40 6.29
CA ARG A 13 15.55 8.35 5.99
C ARG A 13 14.86 8.95 7.21
N GLY A 14 15.16 8.47 8.42
CA GLY A 14 14.53 8.93 9.66
C GLY A 14 13.36 8.03 10.07
N SER A 15 12.26 8.58 10.59
CA SER A 15 11.12 7.77 11.05
C SER A 15 9.81 8.24 10.45
N SER A 16 8.93 7.29 10.13
CA SER A 16 7.55 7.54 9.71
C SER A 16 6.60 7.02 10.79
N LEU A 17 5.64 7.84 11.18
CA LEU A 17 4.65 7.56 12.18
C LEU A 17 3.26 7.86 11.61
N LEU A 18 2.38 6.89 11.73
CA LEU A 18 0.99 6.93 11.28
C LEU A 18 0.11 6.74 12.51
N LEU A 19 -0.80 7.68 12.74
CA LEU A 19 -1.74 7.66 13.86
C LEU A 19 -3.16 7.85 13.34
N LEU A 20 -4.08 6.99 13.77
CA LEU A 20 -5.50 7.25 13.59
C LEU A 20 -5.96 8.24 14.65
N ARG A 21 -6.47 9.40 14.20
CA ARG A 21 -7.11 10.40 15.04
C ARG A 21 -8.63 10.35 14.88
N GLN A 22 -9.33 11.23 15.57
CA GLN A 22 -10.79 11.29 15.52
C GLN A 22 -11.32 11.70 14.14
N HIS A 23 -10.65 12.62 13.45
CA HIS A 23 -11.13 13.21 12.20
C HIS A 23 -10.27 12.85 10.97
N GLY A 24 -9.19 12.10 11.16
CA GLY A 24 -8.32 11.74 10.05
C GLY A 24 -7.14 10.85 10.41
N LEU A 25 -6.36 10.56 9.38
CA LEU A 25 -5.06 9.92 9.48
C LEU A 25 -3.98 10.98 9.65
N TYR A 26 -3.30 10.96 10.79
CA TYR A 26 -2.13 11.78 11.02
C TYR A 26 -0.88 11.07 10.53
N VAL A 27 -0.16 11.71 9.61
CA VAL A 27 1.10 11.23 9.05
C VAL A 27 2.21 12.17 9.50
N SER A 28 3.20 11.64 10.21
CA SER A 28 4.42 12.35 10.57
C SER A 28 5.63 11.63 10.00
N GLN A 29 6.44 12.33 9.23
CA GLN A 29 7.76 11.88 8.82
C GLN A 29 8.81 12.81 9.42
N ARG A 30 9.75 12.23 10.17
CA ARG A 30 10.86 12.93 10.80
C ARG A 30 12.16 12.51 10.17
N ARG A 31 13.06 13.45 9.91
CA ARG A 31 14.44 13.14 9.46
C ARG A 31 15.24 12.53 10.61
N ARG A 32 16.42 11.99 10.28
CA ARG A 32 17.36 11.44 11.27
C ARG A 32 17.78 12.45 12.34
N ASN A 33 17.75 13.75 12.01
CA ASN A 33 18.07 14.85 12.93
C ASN A 33 16.91 15.21 13.88
N GLY A 34 15.81 14.46 13.88
CA GLY A 34 14.64 14.70 14.73
C GLY A 34 13.69 15.79 14.23
N THR A 35 14.09 16.58 13.23
CA THR A 35 13.24 17.60 12.61
C THR A 35 12.09 16.97 11.83
N ALA A 36 10.86 17.40 12.12
CA ALA A 36 9.68 17.06 11.33
C ALA A 36 9.83 17.58 9.90
N TRP A 37 9.67 16.69 8.93
CA TRP A 37 9.76 17.01 7.50
C TRP A 37 8.39 17.03 6.84
N LEU A 38 7.48 16.16 7.29
CA LEU A 38 6.10 16.14 6.84
C LEU A 38 5.22 15.87 8.05
N GLU A 39 4.29 16.78 8.34
CA GLU A 39 3.23 16.59 9.32
C GLU A 39 1.93 17.01 8.66
N SER A 40 1.09 16.05 8.32
CA SER A 40 -0.19 16.30 7.65
C SER A 40 -1.26 15.42 8.27
N GLU A 41 -2.41 16.02 8.54
CA GLU A 41 -3.63 15.31 8.91
C GLU A 41 -4.51 15.20 7.68
N ILE A 42 -4.90 13.97 7.33
CA ILE A 42 -5.66 13.67 6.13
C ILE A 42 -7.07 13.25 6.57
N PRO A 43 -8.12 13.97 6.14
CA PRO A 43 -9.49 13.67 6.52
C PRO A 43 -9.95 12.34 5.93
N TYR A 44 -10.86 11.63 6.61
CA TYR A 44 -11.29 10.28 6.21
C TYR A 44 -11.97 10.24 4.83
N GLU A 45 -12.58 11.35 4.44
CA GLU A 45 -13.21 11.62 3.15
C GLU A 45 -12.23 11.52 1.98
N GLU A 46 -10.95 11.81 2.22
CA GLU A 46 -9.91 11.83 1.18
C GLU A 46 -9.06 10.55 1.16
N LEU A 47 -9.27 9.65 2.13
CA LEU A 47 -8.47 8.43 2.27
C LEU A 47 -8.93 7.28 1.38
N LEU A 48 -10.23 7.19 1.08
CA LEU A 48 -10.77 6.09 0.28
C LEU A 48 -10.54 6.30 -1.23
N PRO A 49 -10.23 5.25 -2.00
CA PRO A 49 -10.01 3.86 -1.56
C PRO A 49 -8.64 3.67 -0.89
N ILE A 50 -8.57 2.85 0.16
CA ILE A 50 -7.32 2.49 0.83
C ILE A 50 -6.82 1.16 0.27
N GLU A 51 -5.73 1.20 -0.48
CA GLU A 51 -5.08 0.02 -1.06
C GLU A 51 -3.69 -0.18 -0.45
N LEU A 52 -3.35 -1.43 -0.16
CA LEU A 52 -2.02 -1.82 0.30
C LEU A 52 -1.40 -2.69 -0.78
N GLU A 53 -0.38 -2.16 -1.44
CA GLU A 53 0.35 -2.87 -2.49
C GLU A 53 1.75 -3.23 -2.01
N TYR A 54 2.14 -4.49 -2.21
CA TYR A 54 3.47 -4.99 -1.89
C TYR A 54 4.31 -5.11 -3.15
N GLN A 55 5.31 -4.25 -3.28
CA GLN A 55 6.23 -4.29 -4.40
C GLN A 55 7.48 -5.10 -4.05
N ARG A 56 7.72 -6.14 -4.86
CA ARG A 56 8.96 -6.91 -4.82
C ARG A 56 10.00 -6.22 -5.70
N PRO A 57 11.29 -6.24 -5.32
CA PRO A 57 12.34 -5.68 -6.17
C PRO A 57 12.32 -6.40 -7.53
N GLY A 58 12.35 -5.64 -8.62
CA GLY A 58 12.37 -6.17 -9.98
C GLY A 58 13.58 -7.07 -10.28
N PRO A 59 13.63 -7.72 -11.45
CA PRO A 59 14.75 -8.59 -11.81
C PRO A 59 16.08 -7.81 -11.84
N LEU A 60 17.15 -8.49 -11.43
CA LEU A 60 18.50 -7.92 -11.39
C LEU A 60 18.98 -7.68 -12.82
N ARG A 61 18.90 -6.43 -13.30
CA ARG A 61 19.57 -6.02 -14.54
C ARG A 61 21.04 -5.79 -14.23
N LEU A 62 21.81 -6.87 -14.19
CA LEU A 62 23.25 -6.77 -14.14
C LEU A 62 23.73 -6.17 -15.46
N PRO A 63 24.60 -5.15 -15.44
CA PRO A 63 25.23 -4.69 -16.66
C PRO A 63 26.01 -5.87 -17.28
N PRO A 64 26.11 -5.95 -18.61
CA PRO A 64 26.76 -7.06 -19.30
C PRO A 64 28.23 -7.26 -18.88
N SER A 65 28.89 -6.20 -18.37
CA SER A 65 30.23 -6.26 -17.78
C SER A 65 30.33 -7.23 -16.59
N TRP A 66 29.26 -7.38 -15.80
CA TRP A 66 29.25 -8.31 -14.66
C TRP A 66 29.21 -9.77 -15.11
N LEU A 67 28.51 -10.04 -16.22
CA LEU A 67 28.49 -11.36 -16.86
C LEU A 67 29.88 -11.75 -17.36
N TRP A 68 30.61 -10.79 -17.96
CA TRP A 68 32.00 -11.00 -18.36
C TRP A 68 32.93 -11.29 -17.18
N LEU A 69 32.76 -10.60 -16.05
CA LEU A 69 33.52 -10.90 -14.83
C LEU A 69 33.20 -12.31 -14.30
N LEU A 70 31.93 -12.70 -14.25
CA LEU A 70 31.52 -14.05 -13.82
C LEU A 70 32.07 -15.13 -14.76
N ILE A 71 32.02 -14.91 -16.08
CA ILE A 71 32.57 -15.83 -17.08
C ILE A 71 34.09 -15.91 -16.92
N TRP A 72 34.78 -14.78 -16.75
CA TRP A 72 36.22 -14.75 -16.52
C TRP A 72 36.61 -15.55 -15.27
N PHE A 73 35.93 -15.31 -14.15
CA PHE A 73 36.15 -16.08 -12.92
C PHE A 73 35.80 -17.56 -13.08
N GLY A 74 34.72 -17.89 -13.80
CA GLY A 74 34.32 -19.26 -14.09
C GLY A 74 35.33 -19.99 -14.96
N VAL A 75 35.87 -19.34 -16.00
CA VAL A 75 36.92 -19.88 -16.86
C VAL A 75 38.22 -20.08 -16.09
N GLN A 76 38.59 -19.15 -15.20
CA GLN A 76 39.77 -19.29 -14.34
C GLN A 76 39.63 -20.41 -13.30
N ALA A 77 38.42 -20.62 -12.78
CA ALA A 77 38.13 -21.73 -11.86
C ALA A 77 38.13 -23.08 -12.59
N LEU A 78 37.52 -23.14 -13.78
CA LEU A 78 37.41 -24.36 -14.58
C LEU A 78 38.75 -24.76 -15.19
N SER A 79 39.55 -23.80 -15.66
CA SER A 79 40.90 -24.07 -16.18
C SER A 79 41.80 -24.68 -15.11
N ARG A 80 41.70 -24.20 -13.86
CA ARG A 80 42.45 -24.76 -12.73
C ARG A 80 41.92 -26.09 -12.23
N TRP A 81 40.61 -26.34 -12.34
CA TRP A 81 40.05 -27.65 -12.01
C TRP A 81 40.40 -28.70 -13.06
N ALA A 82 40.51 -28.29 -14.33
CA ALA A 82 40.96 -29.15 -15.42
C ALA A 82 42.48 -29.41 -15.39
N SER A 83 43.27 -28.42 -14.99
CA SER A 83 44.71 -28.56 -14.74
C SER A 83 44.95 -29.09 -13.33
N ASN A 84 44.81 -30.42 -13.15
CA ASN A 84 45.15 -31.18 -11.94
C ASN A 84 46.63 -31.06 -11.52
N GLU A 85 47.17 -29.86 -11.30
CA GLU A 85 48.51 -29.62 -10.77
C GLU A 85 48.43 -29.24 -9.28
N PRO A 86 48.73 -30.18 -8.37
CA PRO A 86 48.72 -29.94 -6.93
C PRO A 86 49.99 -29.18 -6.54
N GLY A 87 50.05 -27.88 -6.79
CA GLY A 87 51.25 -27.11 -6.40
C GLY A 87 51.31 -25.64 -6.80
N VAL A 88 50.47 -25.17 -7.73
CA VAL A 88 50.43 -23.74 -8.06
C VAL A 88 49.67 -23.01 -6.95
N ALA A 89 50.42 -22.55 -5.94
CA ALA A 89 49.91 -21.74 -4.86
C ALA A 89 49.07 -20.59 -5.44
N VAL A 90 47.80 -20.53 -5.06
CA VAL A 90 46.91 -19.44 -5.44
C VAL A 90 47.60 -18.14 -5.01
N SER A 91 47.97 -17.30 -5.97
CA SER A 91 48.45 -15.94 -5.65
C SER A 91 47.44 -15.34 -4.68
N THR A 92 47.93 -14.93 -3.51
CA THR A 92 47.10 -14.46 -2.40
C THR A 92 46.16 -13.34 -2.86
N GLU A 93 46.61 -12.52 -3.81
CA GLU A 93 45.84 -11.46 -4.46
C GLU A 93 44.58 -11.97 -5.15
N MET A 94 44.67 -13.11 -5.85
CA MET A 94 43.57 -13.70 -6.60
C MET A 94 42.55 -14.37 -5.66
N MET A 95 43.01 -14.91 -4.53
CA MET A 95 42.13 -15.45 -3.48
C MET A 95 41.37 -14.31 -2.78
N VAL A 96 42.06 -13.22 -2.44
CA VAL A 96 41.45 -12.02 -1.84
C VAL A 96 40.46 -11.37 -2.80
N ALA A 97 40.79 -11.25 -4.09
CA ALA A 97 39.88 -10.73 -5.11
C ALA A 97 38.63 -11.61 -5.28
N GLY A 98 38.78 -12.94 -5.31
CA GLY A 98 37.67 -13.88 -5.40
C GLY A 98 36.74 -13.81 -4.18
N VAL A 99 37.31 -13.81 -2.97
CA VAL A 99 36.53 -13.67 -1.73
C VAL A 99 35.84 -12.32 -1.66
N GLY A 100 36.53 -11.24 -2.01
CA GLY A 100 35.96 -9.88 -2.07
C GLY A 100 34.81 -9.78 -3.06
N PHE A 101 34.90 -10.44 -4.21
CA PHE A 101 33.84 -10.47 -5.21
C PHE A 101 32.61 -11.25 -4.73
N VAL A 102 32.80 -12.45 -4.15
CA VAL A 102 31.71 -13.24 -3.59
C VAL A 102 31.03 -12.51 -2.43
N LEU A 103 31.80 -11.88 -1.54
CA LEU A 103 31.26 -11.07 -0.45
C LEU A 103 30.52 -9.83 -0.97
N GLY A 104 31.06 -9.14 -1.97
CA GLY A 104 30.42 -7.97 -2.59
C GLY A 104 29.10 -8.34 -3.27
N LEU A 105 29.08 -9.43 -4.03
CA LEU A 105 27.87 -9.92 -4.70
C LEU A 105 26.84 -10.42 -3.68
N GLY A 106 27.28 -11.20 -2.69
CA GLY A 106 26.41 -11.68 -1.61
C GLY A 106 25.82 -10.54 -0.80
N GLY A 107 26.64 -9.54 -0.46
CA GLY A 107 26.22 -8.30 0.21
C GLY A 107 25.21 -7.51 -0.63
N LEU A 108 25.43 -7.37 -1.93
CA LEU A 108 24.49 -6.69 -2.84
C LEU A 108 23.14 -7.43 -2.93
N LEU A 109 23.17 -8.77 -3.05
CA LEU A 109 21.97 -9.59 -3.11
C LEU A 109 21.17 -9.52 -1.80
N LEU A 110 21.85 -9.60 -0.65
CA LEU A 110 21.24 -9.44 0.67
C LEU A 110 20.68 -8.03 0.83
N ALA A 111 21.46 -7.00 0.51
CA ALA A 111 21.01 -5.62 0.57
C ALA A 111 19.76 -5.42 -0.31
N ARG A 112 19.71 -5.95 -1.53
CA ARG A 112 18.51 -5.85 -2.38
C ARG A 112 17.33 -6.66 -1.82
N ARG A 113 17.57 -7.85 -1.28
CA ARG A 113 16.50 -8.69 -0.70
C ARG A 113 15.84 -8.02 0.49
N TYR A 114 16.63 -7.34 1.33
CA TYR A 114 16.12 -6.67 2.53
C TYR A 114 15.68 -5.22 2.25
N PHE A 115 16.45 -4.43 1.50
CA PHE A 115 16.17 -3.01 1.22
C PHE A 115 15.35 -2.74 -0.05
N GLY A 116 15.13 -3.75 -0.90
CA GLY A 116 14.38 -3.58 -2.16
C GLY A 116 12.89 -3.88 -2.05
N ARG A 117 12.39 -4.35 -0.90
CA ARG A 117 10.96 -4.61 -0.69
C ARG A 117 10.29 -3.35 -0.13
N THR A 118 9.22 -2.92 -0.76
CA THR A 118 8.48 -1.72 -0.37
C THR A 118 7.00 -2.02 -0.29
N ALA A 119 6.34 -1.52 0.75
CA ALA A 119 4.90 -1.57 0.91
C ALA A 119 4.35 -0.17 0.64
N THR A 120 3.51 -0.01 -0.37
CA THR A 120 2.89 1.26 -0.71
C THR A 120 1.46 1.28 -0.23
N LEU A 121 1.16 2.18 0.71
CA LEU A 121 -0.21 2.52 1.07
C LEU A 121 -0.69 3.58 0.08
N ALA A 122 -1.56 3.17 -0.85
CA ALA A 122 -2.18 4.05 -1.81
C ALA A 122 -3.55 4.50 -1.28
N THR A 123 -3.77 5.81 -1.32
CA THR A 123 -5.05 6.47 -1.10
C THR A 123 -5.34 7.35 -2.32
N ASN A 124 -6.56 7.89 -2.43
CA ASN A 124 -6.93 8.76 -3.56
C ASN A 124 -5.98 9.96 -3.71
N ARG A 125 -5.54 10.56 -2.60
CA ARG A 125 -4.65 11.73 -2.63
C ARG A 125 -3.17 11.44 -2.37
N ILE A 126 -2.85 10.39 -1.62
CA ILE A 126 -1.50 10.19 -1.10
C ILE A 126 -1.03 8.76 -1.32
N ARG A 127 0.22 8.62 -1.75
CA ARG A 127 0.94 7.35 -1.83
C ARG A 127 2.07 7.36 -0.81
N LEU A 128 1.92 6.59 0.26
CA LEU A 128 2.97 6.43 1.27
C LEU A 128 3.76 5.15 0.99
N SER A 129 5.00 5.31 0.52
CA SER A 129 5.92 4.18 0.37
C SER A 129 6.65 3.91 1.68
N LEU A 130 6.33 2.79 2.31
CA LEU A 130 6.98 2.27 3.51
C LEU A 130 7.93 1.14 3.13
N HIS A 131 8.87 0.85 4.04
CA HIS A 131 9.78 -0.27 3.84
C HIS A 131 9.08 -1.57 4.24
N ASP A 132 9.07 -2.57 3.36
CA ASP A 132 8.43 -3.84 3.69
C ASP A 132 9.37 -4.71 4.56
N ARG A 133 9.09 -4.75 5.86
CA ARG A 133 9.79 -5.61 6.82
C ARG A 133 8.90 -6.78 7.21
N PRO A 134 9.36 -8.04 7.10
CA PRO A 134 8.52 -9.20 7.39
C PRO A 134 7.97 -9.20 8.82
N GLY A 135 8.74 -8.70 9.80
CA GLY A 135 8.28 -8.58 11.19
C GLY A 135 7.27 -7.45 11.46
N GLN A 136 7.06 -6.53 10.50
CA GLN A 136 6.12 -5.41 10.62
C GLN A 136 4.92 -5.53 9.67
N GLN A 137 4.88 -6.53 8.79
CA GLN A 137 3.79 -6.75 7.83
C GLN A 137 2.45 -6.92 8.55
N ALA A 138 2.36 -7.82 9.53
CA ALA A 138 1.13 -8.05 10.28
C ALA A 138 0.64 -6.79 11.01
N ALA A 139 1.55 -5.97 11.55
CA ALA A 139 1.22 -4.71 12.20
C ALA A 139 0.71 -3.67 11.20
N LEU A 140 1.33 -3.59 10.01
CA LEU A 140 0.88 -2.71 8.93
C LEU A 140 -0.50 -3.13 8.42
N GLU A 141 -0.74 -4.43 8.20
CA GLU A 141 -2.04 -4.96 7.77
C GLU A 141 -3.13 -4.71 8.81
N THR A 142 -2.83 -4.93 10.09
CA THR A 142 -3.77 -4.64 11.18
C THR A 142 -4.09 -3.15 11.22
N PHE A 143 -3.09 -2.29 11.02
CA PHE A 143 -3.26 -0.84 10.98
C PHE A 143 -4.10 -0.40 9.77
N THR A 144 -3.82 -0.90 8.56
CA THR A 144 -4.58 -0.55 7.37
C THR A 144 -6.02 -1.05 7.43
N HIS A 145 -6.25 -2.24 8.02
CA HIS A 145 -7.58 -2.74 8.27
C HIS A 145 -8.34 -1.87 9.28
N ALA A 146 -7.70 -1.49 10.39
CA ALA A 146 -8.29 -0.57 11.36
C ALA A 146 -8.58 0.81 10.75
N LEU A 147 -7.71 1.31 9.89
CA LEU A 147 -7.89 2.56 9.14
C LEU A 147 -9.12 2.50 8.24
N ARG A 148 -9.26 1.41 7.47
CA ARG A 148 -10.41 1.20 6.58
C ARG A 148 -11.71 1.13 7.38
N LEU A 149 -11.75 0.32 8.44
CA LEU A 149 -12.93 0.21 9.31
C LEU A 149 -13.32 1.57 9.92
N ARG A 150 -12.33 2.34 10.41
CA ARG A 150 -12.57 3.66 11.00
C ARG A 150 -13.07 4.66 9.97
N ALA A 151 -12.48 4.69 8.77
CA ALA A 151 -12.92 5.55 7.68
C ALA A 151 -14.36 5.24 7.25
N HIS A 152 -14.69 3.95 7.08
CA HIS A 152 -16.05 3.53 6.72
C HIS A 152 -17.05 3.89 7.82
N ALA A 153 -16.70 3.65 9.09
CA ALA A 153 -17.56 4.01 10.22
C ALA A 153 -17.82 5.52 10.29
N TYR A 154 -16.78 6.33 10.13
CA TYR A 154 -16.89 7.79 10.11
C TYR A 154 -17.79 8.26 8.96
N LEU A 155 -17.55 7.79 7.74
CA LEU A 155 -18.35 8.17 6.57
C LEU A 155 -19.81 7.74 6.70
N ARG A 156 -20.06 6.56 7.29
CA ARG A 156 -21.41 6.08 7.55
C ARG A 156 -22.11 6.93 8.61
N GLU A 157 -21.40 7.31 9.67
CA GLU A 157 -21.96 8.14 10.74
C GLU A 157 -22.27 9.57 10.25
N GLU A 158 -21.40 10.18 9.45
CA GLU A 158 -21.54 11.56 9.00
C GLU A 158 -22.48 11.70 7.79
N TYR A 159 -22.35 10.82 6.78
CA TYR A 159 -22.98 11.01 5.47
C TYR A 159 -24.17 10.07 5.20
N ALA A 160 -24.33 8.96 5.95
CA ALA A 160 -25.47 8.06 5.75
C ALA A 160 -26.71 8.46 6.56
N GLN A 161 -26.65 9.55 7.34
CA GLN A 161 -27.81 10.09 8.05
C GLN A 161 -28.79 10.72 7.07
N VAL A 162 -30.02 10.22 7.09
CA VAL A 162 -31.13 10.69 6.26
C VAL A 162 -31.88 11.78 7.02
N ASN A 163 -31.97 12.97 6.44
CA ASN A 163 -32.77 14.07 6.97
C ASN A 163 -34.03 14.26 6.11
N PRO A 164 -35.23 13.98 6.65
CA PRO A 164 -36.49 14.07 5.89
C PRO A 164 -36.84 15.51 5.48
N LEU A 165 -36.24 16.53 6.10
CA LEU A 165 -36.48 17.93 5.79
C LEU A 165 -35.45 18.51 4.80
N GLY A 166 -34.43 17.74 4.44
CA GLY A 166 -33.37 18.16 3.54
C GLY A 166 -33.72 17.92 2.06
N PRO A 167 -32.97 18.55 1.13
CA PRO A 167 -33.13 18.28 -0.30
C PRO A 167 -32.83 16.80 -0.61
N ILE A 168 -33.78 16.11 -1.23
CA ILE A 168 -33.72 14.66 -1.49
C ILE A 168 -32.61 14.33 -2.49
N GLU A 169 -32.46 15.12 -3.56
CA GLU A 169 -31.46 14.90 -4.63
C GLU A 169 -30.03 14.87 -4.09
N LEU A 170 -29.68 15.81 -3.22
CA LEU A 170 -28.35 15.91 -2.63
C LEU A 170 -28.09 14.77 -1.63
N GLN A 171 -29.14 14.21 -1.02
CA GLN A 171 -29.02 13.02 -0.16
C GLN A 171 -28.84 11.75 -0.98
N LEU A 172 -29.57 11.60 -2.09
CA LEU A 172 -29.38 10.50 -3.03
C LEU A 172 -27.97 10.50 -3.62
N HIS A 173 -27.48 11.66 -4.05
CA HIS A 173 -26.11 11.79 -4.56
C HIS A 173 -25.06 11.36 -3.52
N ARG A 174 -25.25 11.75 -2.24
CA ARG A 174 -24.38 11.32 -1.14
C ARG A 174 -24.40 9.80 -0.93
N LEU A 175 -25.58 9.18 -0.96
CA LEU A 175 -25.69 7.72 -0.82
C LEU A 175 -25.01 6.97 -1.98
N HIS A 176 -25.17 7.45 -3.22
CA HIS A 176 -24.47 6.91 -4.37
C HIS A 176 -22.96 7.09 -4.28
N TRP A 177 -22.50 8.26 -3.81
CA TRP A 177 -21.09 8.50 -3.55
C TRP A 177 -20.52 7.54 -2.50
N LEU A 178 -21.23 7.30 -1.40
CA LEU A 178 -20.83 6.32 -0.38
C LEU A 178 -20.80 4.87 -0.92
N HIS A 179 -21.74 4.52 -1.81
CA HIS A 179 -21.73 3.22 -2.47
C HIS A 179 -20.54 3.06 -3.43
N ASN A 180 -20.22 4.10 -4.22
CA ASN A 180 -19.04 4.11 -5.09
C ASN A 180 -17.72 3.99 -4.32
N LEU A 181 -17.70 4.34 -3.03
CA LEU A 181 -16.56 4.18 -2.13
C LEU A 181 -16.55 2.83 -1.39
N ASP A 182 -17.45 1.90 -1.74
CA ASP A 182 -17.66 0.61 -1.07
C ASP A 182 -17.98 0.73 0.44
N VAL A 183 -18.50 1.88 0.87
CA VAL A 183 -18.92 2.11 2.27
C VAL A 183 -20.31 1.52 2.52
N LEU A 184 -21.20 1.64 1.53
CA LEU A 184 -22.55 1.09 1.57
C LEU A 184 -22.67 -0.08 0.59
N THR A 185 -23.24 -1.18 1.06
CA THR A 185 -23.60 -2.29 0.18
C THR A 185 -24.82 -1.92 -0.67
N GLU A 186 -24.93 -2.52 -1.85
CA GLU A 186 -26.10 -2.39 -2.74
C GLU A 186 -27.47 -2.55 -2.02
N PRO A 187 -27.70 -3.57 -1.17
CA PRO A 187 -28.95 -3.67 -0.42
C PRO A 187 -29.16 -2.53 0.59
N GLU A 188 -28.11 -2.05 1.24
CA GLU A 188 -28.21 -0.90 2.17
C GLU A 188 -28.56 0.39 1.43
N LEU A 189 -27.96 0.62 0.25
CA LEU A 189 -28.29 1.75 -0.62
C LEU A 189 -29.76 1.72 -1.03
N ARG A 190 -30.30 0.55 -1.42
CA ARG A 190 -31.72 0.41 -1.75
C ARG A 190 -32.63 0.73 -0.58
N ILE A 191 -32.31 0.22 0.62
CA ILE A 191 -33.10 0.50 1.83
C ILE A 191 -33.10 1.99 2.16
N LEU A 192 -31.93 2.64 2.16
CA LEU A 192 -31.81 4.05 2.50
C LEU A 192 -32.47 4.96 1.46
N SER A 193 -32.34 4.63 0.17
CA SER A 193 -33.00 5.37 -0.89
C SER A 193 -34.50 5.17 -0.96
N THR A 194 -34.99 3.96 -0.63
CA THR A 194 -36.42 3.69 -0.48
C THR A 194 -36.99 4.49 0.68
N ARG A 195 -36.27 4.60 1.81
CA ARG A 195 -36.70 5.44 2.94
C ARG A 195 -36.77 6.93 2.58
N LEU A 196 -35.89 7.40 1.68
CA LEU A 196 -35.86 8.79 1.24
C LEU A 196 -36.94 9.13 0.21
N THR A 197 -37.19 8.23 -0.73
CA THR A 197 -38.05 8.50 -1.90
C THR A 197 -39.41 7.81 -1.83
N GLY A 198 -39.59 6.85 -0.91
CA GLY A 198 -40.74 5.94 -0.89
C GLY A 198 -40.74 4.91 -2.02
N ARG A 199 -39.70 4.86 -2.87
CA ARG A 199 -39.65 4.04 -4.09
C ARG A 199 -38.73 2.83 -3.92
N LEU A 200 -39.17 1.64 -4.34
CA LEU A 200 -38.42 0.37 -4.24
C LEU A 200 -37.16 0.29 -5.12
N SER A 201 -37.11 1.08 -6.20
CA SER A 201 -35.98 1.11 -7.13
C SER A 201 -35.86 2.53 -7.72
N GLN A 202 -34.63 2.98 -7.94
CA GLN A 202 -34.34 4.24 -8.63
C GLN A 202 -34.17 4.05 -10.14
N GLU A 203 -34.01 2.80 -10.60
CA GLU A 203 -33.97 2.53 -12.03
C GLU A 203 -35.39 2.64 -12.61
N PRO A 204 -35.61 3.47 -13.64
CA PRO A 204 -36.88 3.49 -14.33
C PRO A 204 -37.16 2.11 -14.89
N LEU A 205 -38.32 1.55 -14.56
CA LEU A 205 -38.77 0.30 -15.17
C LEU A 205 -39.03 0.60 -16.65
N LYS A 206 -38.12 0.18 -17.52
CA LYS A 206 -38.32 0.26 -18.97
C LYS A 206 -39.31 -0.82 -19.39
N LEU A 207 -40.55 -0.42 -19.61
CA LEU A 207 -41.59 -1.29 -20.14
C LEU A 207 -42.08 -0.65 -21.44
N MET A 208 -41.94 -1.38 -22.56
CA MET A 208 -42.31 -0.92 -23.91
C MET A 208 -41.64 0.39 -24.36
N GLY A 209 -40.38 0.64 -23.97
CA GLY A 209 -39.64 1.83 -24.40
C GLY A 209 -40.04 3.13 -23.71
N MET A 210 -40.92 3.07 -22.70
CA MET A 210 -41.23 4.18 -21.81
C MET A 210 -40.57 3.94 -20.44
N ASP A 211 -39.99 5.00 -19.88
CA ASP A 211 -39.44 5.01 -18.53
C ASP A 211 -40.61 5.14 -17.53
N LEU A 212 -41.01 4.04 -16.88
CA LEU A 212 -42.08 4.04 -15.88
C LEU A 212 -41.52 4.35 -14.48
N GLU A 213 -42.24 5.18 -13.74
CA GLU A 213 -41.98 5.39 -12.31
C GLU A 213 -42.29 4.11 -11.52
N THR A 214 -41.38 3.73 -10.63
CA THR A 214 -41.58 2.58 -9.74
C THR A 214 -42.65 2.89 -8.68
N PRO A 215 -43.46 1.90 -8.26
CA PRO A 215 -44.52 2.10 -7.29
C PRO A 215 -43.98 2.60 -5.93
N TYR A 216 -44.70 3.57 -5.35
CA TYR A 216 -44.46 4.05 -3.99
C TYR A 216 -45.00 3.04 -2.98
N LEU A 217 -44.20 2.68 -1.97
CA LEU A 217 -44.68 1.94 -0.80
C LEU A 217 -44.93 2.93 0.34
N ASN A 218 -46.18 2.99 0.79
CA ASN A 218 -46.56 3.56 2.09
C ASN A 218 -46.51 2.48 3.16
#